data_AF-A0AAN7IR72-F1
#
_entry.id   AF-A0AAN7IR72-F1
#
_cell.length_a   1.000
_cell.length_b   1.000
_cell.length_c   1.000
_cell.angle_alpha   90.00
_cell.angle_beta   90.00
_cell.angle_gamma   90.00
#
_symmetry.space_group_name_H-M   'P 1'
#
loop_
_entity.id
_entity.type
_entity.pdbx_description
1 polymer ?
#
loop_
_entity_poly.entity_id
_entity_poly.type
_entity_poly.pdbx_seq_one_letter_code
_entity_poly.pdbx_strand_id
1 'polypeptide(L)'
;MARIKPQALLLQSKRKKGPTRIGASTIVLCNLVVALIVLSIMATYRHWYKRSMDQTEDGKSTFEGTDVRTLVDLKKYDLPGYAILNTSKGYITIELYKESSPEIVDRFLDLCQKGYFKGMPFNHVIKNYVIQGGEYQGLGAAEELISHAKLHLQLGTSPKHEAFMLGTSKIRLDSKGFDLFITTAPIPDMNDKLTVFGRVIKGEDVVQEIEEVDTDEHYRPKSSVGIINVALKREV
;
A
#
# COMPACT_ATOMS: atom_id res chain seq x y z
N MET A 1 -17.39 -74.73 -22.59
CA MET A 1 -16.85 -73.64 -23.42
C MET A 1 -17.78 -73.39 -24.60
N ALA A 2 -18.71 -72.43 -24.49
CA ALA A 2 -19.63 -72.12 -25.57
C ALA A 2 -18.96 -71.17 -26.58
N ARG A 3 -18.69 -71.66 -27.80
CA ARG A 3 -18.20 -70.87 -28.94
C ARG A 3 -19.31 -69.92 -29.38
N ILE A 4 -19.15 -68.64 -29.07
CA ILE A 4 -20.03 -67.57 -29.56
C ILE A 4 -19.83 -67.46 -31.08
N LYS A 5 -20.91 -67.64 -31.85
CA LYS A 5 -20.91 -67.51 -33.31
C LYS A 5 -20.45 -66.09 -33.71
N PRO A 6 -19.58 -65.94 -34.73
CA PRO A 6 -19.02 -64.64 -35.14
C PRO A 6 -20.08 -63.64 -35.62
N GLN A 7 -21.29 -64.10 -35.92
CA GLN A 7 -22.41 -63.24 -36.34
C GLN A 7 -23.05 -62.46 -35.18
N ALA A 8 -22.90 -62.91 -33.93
CA ALA A 8 -23.45 -62.20 -32.77
C ALA A 8 -22.64 -60.93 -32.42
N LEU A 9 -21.35 -60.91 -32.72
CA LEU A 9 -20.47 -59.74 -32.54
C LEU A 9 -20.75 -58.65 -33.59
N LEU A 10 -21.10 -59.03 -34.81
CA LEU A 10 -21.42 -58.08 -35.88
C LEU A 10 -22.77 -57.35 -35.66
N LEU A 11 -23.69 -57.95 -34.91
CA LEU A 11 -24.96 -57.30 -34.55
C LEU A 11 -24.83 -56.28 -33.41
N GLN A 12 -23.84 -56.42 -32.52
CA GLN A 12 -23.57 -55.41 -31.48
C GLN A 12 -22.81 -54.19 -32.01
N SER A 13 -22.06 -54.32 -33.12
CA SER A 13 -21.33 -53.22 -33.76
C SER A 13 -22.24 -52.14 -34.38
N LYS A 14 -23.46 -52.50 -34.82
CA LYS A 14 -24.38 -51.55 -35.48
C LYS A 14 -25.17 -50.63 -34.53
N ARG A 15 -24.94 -50.68 -33.21
CA ARG A 15 -25.61 -49.80 -32.23
C ARG A 15 -24.76 -48.62 -31.72
N LYS A 16 -23.71 -48.21 -32.45
CA LYS A 16 -23.13 -46.88 -32.20
C LYS A 16 -24.04 -45.82 -32.79
N LYS A 17 -24.90 -45.25 -31.94
CA LYS A 17 -25.62 -43.99 -32.19
C LYS A 17 -24.58 -42.97 -32.68
N GLY A 18 -24.73 -42.53 -33.93
CA GLY A 18 -23.97 -41.39 -34.44
C GLY A 18 -24.20 -40.16 -33.55
N PRO A 19 -23.27 -39.18 -33.55
CA PRO A 19 -23.43 -37.98 -32.75
C PRO A 19 -24.76 -37.34 -33.12
N THR A 20 -25.65 -37.25 -32.14
CA THR A 20 -26.94 -36.57 -32.28
C THR A 20 -26.66 -35.18 -32.82
N ARG A 21 -27.14 -34.90 -34.05
CA ARG A 21 -27.10 -33.54 -34.60
C ARG A 21 -27.73 -32.62 -33.58
N ILE A 22 -26.91 -31.77 -32.98
CA ILE A 22 -27.33 -30.77 -32.00
C ILE A 22 -28.37 -29.93 -32.74
N GLY A 23 -29.63 -30.07 -32.34
CA GLY A 23 -30.73 -29.35 -32.98
C GLY A 23 -30.47 -27.85 -32.87
N ALA A 24 -30.86 -27.08 -33.88
CA ALA A 24 -30.76 -25.63 -33.83
C ALA A 24 -31.39 -25.07 -32.53
N SER A 25 -32.46 -25.71 -32.04
CA SER A 25 -33.08 -25.43 -30.74
C SER A 25 -32.13 -25.56 -29.55
N THR A 26 -31.30 -26.60 -29.49
CA THR A 26 -30.31 -26.79 -28.40
C THR A 26 -29.17 -25.76 -28.47
N ILE A 27 -28.78 -25.31 -29.67
CA ILE A 27 -27.77 -24.25 -29.84
C ILE A 27 -28.34 -22.91 -29.36
N VAL A 28 -29.59 -22.60 -29.75
CA VAL A 28 -30.29 -21.37 -29.30
C VAL A 28 -30.47 -21.39 -27.79
N LEU A 29 -30.87 -22.53 -27.22
CA LEU A 29 -31.02 -22.69 -25.77
C LEU A 29 -29.70 -22.49 -25.02
N CYS A 30 -28.60 -23.04 -25.55
CA CYS A 30 -27.28 -22.90 -24.93
C CYS A 30 -26.78 -21.44 -24.95
N ASN A 31 -26.97 -20.73 -26.07
CA ASN A 31 -26.64 -19.31 -26.16
C ASN A 31 -27.49 -18.46 -25.20
N LEU A 32 -28.77 -18.79 -25.02
CA LEU A 32 -29.65 -18.09 -24.09
C LEU A 32 -29.20 -18.31 -22.63
N VAL A 33 -28.79 -19.53 -22.28
CA VAL A 33 -28.24 -19.83 -20.94
C VAL A 33 -26.93 -19.07 -20.71
N VAL A 34 -26.02 -19.03 -21.69
CA VAL A 34 -24.77 -18.26 -21.59
C VAL A 34 -25.06 -16.77 -21.41
N ALA A 35 -26.01 -16.22 -22.17
CA ALA A 35 -26.42 -14.82 -22.03
C ALA A 35 -27.00 -14.51 -20.64
N LEU A 36 -27.82 -15.41 -20.07
CA LEU A 36 -28.34 -15.26 -18.71
C LEU A 36 -27.24 -15.29 -17.64
N ILE A 37 -26.23 -16.15 -17.82
CA ILE A 37 -25.06 -16.20 -16.92
C ILE A 37 -24.26 -14.89 -17.00
N VAL A 38 -24.00 -14.39 -18.22
CA VAL A 38 -23.31 -13.10 -18.41
C VAL A 38 -24.12 -11.94 -17.84
N LEU A 39 -25.44 -11.93 -18.00
CA LEU A 39 -26.32 -10.93 -17.40
C LEU A 39 -26.32 -11.01 -15.87
N SER A 40 -26.30 -12.21 -15.30
CA SER A 40 -26.19 -12.42 -13.86
C SER A 40 -24.86 -11.91 -13.32
N ILE A 41 -23.75 -12.22 -13.99
CA ILE A 41 -22.40 -11.72 -13.65
C ILE A 41 -22.33 -10.21 -13.80
N MET A 42 -22.91 -9.63 -14.87
CA MET A 42 -22.98 -8.18 -15.02
C MET A 42 -23.88 -7.53 -13.97
N ALA A 43 -24.96 -8.18 -13.56
CA ALA A 43 -25.85 -7.68 -12.52
C ALA A 43 -25.17 -7.73 -11.14
N THR A 44 -24.45 -8.80 -10.81
CA THR A 44 -23.66 -8.89 -9.57
C THR A 44 -22.47 -7.94 -9.60
N TYR A 45 -21.79 -7.79 -10.74
CA TYR A 45 -20.73 -6.79 -10.92
C TYR A 45 -21.25 -5.36 -10.79
N ARG A 46 -22.37 -5.03 -11.45
CA ARG A 46 -23.03 -3.73 -11.30
C ARG A 46 -23.54 -3.50 -9.89
N HIS A 47 -24.08 -4.52 -9.22
CA HIS A 47 -24.52 -4.42 -7.84
C HIS A 47 -23.32 -4.18 -6.92
N TRP A 48 -22.20 -4.88 -7.11
CA TRP A 48 -21.01 -4.72 -6.30
C TRP A 48 -20.33 -3.37 -6.55
N TYR A 49 -20.25 -2.94 -7.81
CA TYR A 49 -19.81 -1.60 -8.21
C TYR A 49 -20.69 -0.51 -7.61
N LYS A 50 -22.02 -0.66 -7.66
CA LYS A 50 -22.96 0.30 -7.06
C LYS A 50 -22.91 0.29 -5.53
N ARG A 51 -22.69 -0.87 -4.90
CA ARG A 51 -22.47 -0.99 -3.44
C ARG A 51 -21.15 -0.36 -2.99
N SER A 52 -20.13 -0.38 -3.85
CA SER A 52 -18.87 0.34 -3.61
C SER A 52 -18.99 1.86 -3.82
N MET A 53 -20.07 2.33 -4.46
CA MET A 53 -20.40 3.76 -4.60
C MET A 53 -21.27 4.27 -3.45
N ASP A 54 -22.07 3.37 -2.83
CA ASP A 54 -23.02 3.69 -1.75
C ASP A 54 -22.40 3.78 -0.35
N GLN A 55 -21.12 3.37 -0.18
CA GLN A 55 -20.38 3.60 1.08
C GLN A 55 -19.52 4.89 1.07
N THR A 56 -19.66 5.72 0.03
CA THR A 56 -19.08 7.08 -0.01
C THR A 56 -20.17 8.16 -0.07
N GLU A 57 -21.43 7.80 0.16
CA GLU A 57 -22.54 8.75 0.28
C GLU A 57 -23.37 8.44 1.53
N ASP A 58 -22.86 8.82 2.71
CA ASP A 58 -23.76 9.22 3.78
C ASP A 58 -23.27 10.54 4.37
N GLY A 59 -24.05 11.60 4.12
CA GLY A 59 -23.72 12.97 4.51
C GLY A 59 -23.62 13.99 3.36
N LYS A 60 -24.50 13.95 2.35
CA LYS A 60 -24.75 15.11 1.49
C LYS A 60 -26.24 15.45 1.44
N SER A 61 -26.68 16.26 2.40
CA SER A 61 -27.93 17.01 2.26
C SER A 61 -27.77 18.04 1.14
N THR A 62 -28.72 17.95 0.20
CA THR A 62 -29.20 18.96 -0.75
C THR A 62 -28.59 20.36 -0.62
N PHE A 63 -27.85 20.81 -1.64
CA PHE A 63 -27.92 22.16 -2.19
C PHE A 63 -27.33 22.17 -3.61
N GLU A 64 -27.98 22.94 -4.48
CA GLU A 64 -27.85 22.96 -5.95
C GLU A 64 -26.45 23.39 -6.45
N GLY A 65 -26.20 23.06 -7.71
CA GLY A 65 -24.90 23.13 -8.37
C GLY A 65 -24.23 24.50 -8.31
N THR A 66 -23.07 24.55 -7.65
CA THR A 66 -21.98 25.50 -7.88
C THR A 66 -20.68 24.83 -7.40
N ASP A 67 -19.70 24.70 -8.30
CA ASP A 67 -18.27 24.44 -8.08
C ASP A 67 -17.79 23.25 -7.22
N VAL A 68 -17.74 22.06 -7.81
CA VAL A 68 -16.97 20.92 -7.26
C VAL A 68 -15.45 21.15 -7.39
N ARG A 69 -14.98 21.83 -8.44
CA ARG A 69 -13.54 22.12 -8.64
C ARG A 69 -13.02 23.13 -7.62
N THR A 70 -13.76 24.20 -7.36
CA THR A 70 -13.37 25.23 -6.39
C THR A 70 -13.41 24.71 -4.96
N LEU A 71 -14.32 23.78 -4.62
CA LEU A 71 -14.32 23.11 -3.31
C LEU A 71 -13.15 22.14 -3.10
N VAL A 72 -12.67 21.47 -4.15
CA VAL A 72 -11.46 20.63 -4.09
C VAL A 72 -10.22 21.52 -3.94
N ASP A 73 -10.16 22.65 -4.65
CA ASP A 73 -9.08 23.64 -4.48
C ASP A 73 -9.10 24.30 -3.09
N LEU A 74 -10.27 24.71 -2.57
CA LEU A 74 -10.40 25.30 -1.23
C LEU A 74 -10.01 24.33 -0.10
N LYS A 75 -10.24 23.03 -0.25
CA LYS A 75 -9.79 22.03 0.73
C LYS A 75 -8.27 21.81 0.69
N LYS A 76 -7.62 22.01 -0.45
CA LYS A 76 -6.17 21.83 -0.60
C LYS A 76 -5.36 22.84 0.24
N TYR A 77 -5.89 24.04 0.44
CA TYR A 77 -5.23 25.14 1.17
C TYR A 77 -5.37 25.07 2.70
N ASP A 78 -6.30 24.30 3.27
CA ASP A 78 -6.52 24.25 4.74
C ASP A 78 -5.86 23.04 5.43
N LEU A 79 -5.22 22.15 4.65
CA LEU A 79 -4.54 20.98 5.18
C LEU A 79 -3.27 21.41 5.96
N PRO A 80 -2.87 20.68 7.01
CA PRO A 80 -1.59 20.91 7.70
C PRO A 80 -0.39 20.79 6.75
N GLY A 81 0.49 21.79 6.70
CA GLY A 81 1.73 21.77 5.92
C GLY A 81 2.90 21.12 6.66
N TYR A 82 2.77 20.99 7.98
CA TYR A 82 3.83 20.51 8.86
C TYR A 82 3.32 19.47 9.85
N ALA A 83 4.21 18.57 10.26
CA ALA A 83 3.97 17.60 11.31
C ALA A 83 5.12 17.62 12.32
N ILE A 84 4.78 17.60 13.61
CA ILE A 84 5.74 17.51 14.71
C ILE A 84 5.65 16.10 15.28
N LEU A 85 6.69 15.31 15.10
CA LEU A 85 6.85 14.04 15.79
C LEU A 85 7.42 14.32 17.18
N ASN A 86 6.66 14.00 18.21
CA ASN A 86 7.20 13.90 19.56
C ASN A 86 7.76 12.49 19.73
N THR A 87 9.07 12.36 19.84
CA THR A 87 9.75 11.08 20.01
C THR A 87 10.29 10.93 21.43
N SER A 88 10.73 9.74 21.80
CA SER A 88 11.41 9.51 23.08
C SER A 88 12.75 10.25 23.23
N LYS A 89 13.30 10.81 22.14
CA LYS A 89 14.54 11.58 22.14
C LYS A 89 14.34 13.10 21.98
N GLY A 90 13.14 13.54 21.57
CA GLY A 90 12.86 14.94 21.34
C GLY A 90 11.87 15.18 20.22
N TYR A 91 11.75 16.44 19.81
CA TYR A 91 10.81 16.87 18.78
C TYR A 91 11.49 16.94 17.41
N ILE A 92 10.83 16.38 16.40
CA ILE A 92 11.24 16.46 15.00
C ILE A 92 10.13 17.17 14.24
N THR A 93 10.43 18.31 13.62
CA THR A 93 9.47 19.04 12.79
C THR A 93 9.70 18.73 11.32
N ILE A 94 8.62 18.38 10.63
CA ILE A 94 8.61 17.92 9.25
C ILE A 94 7.79 18.87 8.41
N GLU A 95 8.30 19.22 7.23
CA GLU A 95 7.55 19.82 6.15
C GLU A 95 7.01 18.74 5.21
N LEU A 96 5.72 18.81 4.87
CA LEU A 96 5.03 17.82 4.04
C LEU A 96 4.95 18.30 2.57
N TYR A 97 5.33 17.43 1.65
CA TYR A 97 5.36 17.70 0.21
C TYR A 97 4.04 17.38 -0.48
N LYS A 98 3.00 18.16 -0.17
CA LYS A 98 1.65 17.97 -0.73
C LYS A 98 1.59 18.04 -2.25
N GLU A 99 2.38 18.91 -2.86
CA GLU A 99 2.37 19.09 -4.31
C GLU A 99 3.05 17.93 -5.04
N SER A 100 4.07 17.33 -4.42
CA SER A 100 4.82 16.23 -5.01
C SER A 100 4.18 14.85 -4.76
N SER A 101 3.59 14.66 -3.57
CA SER A 101 3.07 13.36 -3.11
C SER A 101 1.71 13.48 -2.40
N PRO A 102 0.67 14.05 -3.05
CA PRO A 102 -0.60 14.41 -2.38
C PRO A 102 -1.30 13.22 -1.72
N GLU A 103 -1.41 12.09 -2.43
CA GLU A 103 -2.11 10.90 -1.92
C GLU A 103 -1.46 10.32 -0.65
N ILE A 104 -0.12 10.37 -0.58
CA ILE A 104 0.64 9.88 0.57
C ILE A 104 0.50 10.82 1.75
N VAL A 105 0.57 12.13 1.48
CA VAL A 105 0.39 13.15 2.52
C VAL A 105 -1.02 13.07 3.09
N ASP A 106 -2.05 12.98 2.26
CA ASP A 106 -3.44 12.86 2.71
C ASP A 106 -3.64 11.62 3.60
N ARG A 107 -3.07 10.49 3.17
CA ARG A 107 -3.09 9.25 3.97
C ARG A 107 -2.33 9.40 5.29
N PHE A 108 -1.16 10.02 5.28
CA PHE A 108 -0.39 10.29 6.49
C PHE A 108 -1.19 11.16 7.47
N LEU A 109 -1.84 12.22 6.98
CA LEU A 109 -2.68 13.11 7.78
C LEU A 109 -3.88 12.37 8.40
N ASP A 110 -4.57 11.53 7.63
CA ASP A 110 -5.68 10.69 8.12
C ASP A 110 -5.21 9.73 9.23
N LEU A 111 -4.05 9.09 9.05
CA LEU A 111 -3.48 8.20 10.06
C LEU A 111 -3.03 8.94 11.32
N CYS A 112 -2.49 10.16 11.19
CA CYS A 112 -2.18 11.02 12.33
C CYS A 112 -3.45 11.35 13.15
N GLN A 113 -4.55 11.71 12.47
CA GLN A 113 -5.82 12.02 13.14
C GLN A 113 -6.41 10.79 13.86
N LYS A 114 -6.23 9.60 13.29
CA LYS A 114 -6.60 8.31 13.91
C LYS A 114 -5.66 7.88 15.03
N GLY A 115 -4.57 8.61 15.28
CA GLY A 115 -3.59 8.28 16.30
C GLY A 115 -2.71 7.07 15.96
N TYR A 116 -2.61 6.68 14.69
CA TYR A 116 -1.89 5.49 14.24
C TYR A 116 -0.41 5.48 14.67
N PHE A 117 0.23 6.65 14.66
CA PHE A 117 1.65 6.82 15.02
C PHE A 117 1.90 6.91 16.54
N LYS A 118 0.84 6.92 17.36
CA LYS A 118 0.99 7.08 18.82
C LYS A 118 1.60 5.81 19.42
N GLY A 119 2.76 5.95 20.05
CA GLY A 119 3.52 4.83 20.62
C GLY A 119 4.20 3.95 19.57
N MET A 120 4.35 4.43 18.33
CA MET A 120 4.98 3.66 17.26
C MET A 120 6.49 3.51 17.50
N PRO A 121 7.04 2.29 17.63
CA PRO A 121 8.47 2.08 17.81
C PRO A 121 9.25 2.27 16.50
N PHE A 122 10.52 2.65 16.63
CA PHE A 122 11.50 2.49 15.56
C PHE A 122 12.08 1.08 15.62
N ASN A 123 11.66 0.25 14.68
CA ASN A 123 12.00 -1.16 14.66
C ASN A 123 13.39 -1.42 14.09
N HIS A 124 13.88 -0.55 13.19
CA HIS A 124 15.24 -0.63 12.67
C HIS A 124 15.87 0.75 12.64
N VAL A 125 17.12 0.83 13.09
CA VAL A 125 17.96 2.03 13.05
C VAL A 125 19.28 1.62 12.41
N ILE A 126 19.52 2.11 11.20
CA ILE A 126 20.70 1.76 10.42
C ILE A 126 21.52 3.04 10.21
N LYS A 127 22.71 3.07 10.80
CA LYS A 127 23.63 4.21 10.72
C LYS A 127 24.01 4.52 9.27
N ASN A 128 24.08 5.82 8.96
CA ASN A 128 24.31 6.40 7.65
C ASN A 128 23.38 5.84 6.58
N TYR A 129 22.12 5.58 6.95
CA TYR A 129 21.14 5.01 6.04
C TYR A 129 19.74 5.47 6.43
N VAL A 130 19.04 4.73 7.30
CA VAL A 130 17.62 4.96 7.56
C VAL A 130 17.19 4.57 8.97
N ILE A 131 16.26 5.33 9.51
CA ILE A 131 15.45 4.98 10.68
C ILE A 131 14.07 4.55 10.17
N GLN A 132 13.62 3.38 10.59
CA GLN A 132 12.34 2.81 10.19
C GLN A 132 11.39 2.68 11.39
N GLY A 133 10.22 3.31 11.28
CA GLY A 133 9.08 3.14 12.18
C GLY A 133 7.90 2.44 11.51
N GLY A 134 7.06 1.79 12.33
CA GLY A 134 5.83 1.12 11.89
C GLY A 134 5.90 -0.40 11.94
N GLU A 135 4.76 -1.06 11.78
CA GLU A 135 4.63 -2.50 12.02
C GLU A 135 5.20 -3.35 10.88
N TYR A 136 6.34 -3.99 11.08
CA TYR A 136 6.96 -4.80 10.05
C TYR A 136 6.36 -6.21 9.94
N GLN A 137 5.19 -6.33 9.30
CA GLN A 137 4.64 -7.64 8.93
C GLN A 137 5.40 -8.27 7.75
N GLY A 138 6.45 -9.05 8.04
CA GLY A 138 7.07 -10.01 7.11
C GLY A 138 8.59 -10.11 7.25
N LEU A 139 9.14 -11.31 7.45
CA LEU A 139 10.59 -11.53 7.61
C LEU A 139 11.40 -11.08 6.37
N GLY A 140 10.88 -11.35 5.17
CA GLY A 140 11.63 -11.23 3.91
C GLY A 140 11.97 -9.80 3.49
N ALA A 141 11.10 -8.82 3.78
CA ALA A 141 11.38 -7.47 3.36
C ALA A 141 12.36 -6.76 4.35
N ALA A 142 12.47 -7.23 5.60
CA ALA A 142 13.41 -6.70 6.59
C ALA A 142 14.81 -7.17 6.21
N GLU A 143 14.92 -8.44 5.83
CA GLU A 143 16.12 -9.00 5.21
C GLU A 143 16.50 -8.23 3.94
N GLU A 144 15.52 -7.84 3.12
CA GLU A 144 15.77 -7.02 1.93
C GLU A 144 16.33 -5.64 2.30
N LEU A 145 15.71 -4.91 3.25
CA LEU A 145 16.20 -3.61 3.74
C LEU A 145 17.60 -3.72 4.35
N ILE A 146 17.84 -4.74 5.17
CA ILE A 146 19.13 -5.01 5.79
C ILE A 146 20.19 -5.38 4.74
N SER A 147 19.82 -6.19 3.74
CA SER A 147 20.72 -6.56 2.65
C SER A 147 21.11 -5.34 1.82
N HIS A 148 20.15 -4.47 1.50
CA HIS A 148 20.42 -3.22 0.80
C HIS A 148 21.28 -2.26 1.62
N ALA A 149 21.00 -2.12 2.92
CA ALA A 149 21.84 -1.34 3.82
C ALA A 149 23.29 -1.85 3.84
N LYS A 150 23.48 -3.17 3.93
CA LYS A 150 24.81 -3.79 3.88
C LYS A 150 25.53 -3.51 2.57
N LEU A 151 24.83 -3.59 1.43
CA LEU A 151 25.39 -3.26 0.12
C LEU A 151 25.74 -1.77 0.02
N HIS A 152 24.88 -0.88 0.52
CA HIS A 152 25.10 0.56 0.49
C HIS A 152 26.34 0.97 1.28
N LEU A 153 26.53 0.41 2.47
CA LEU A 153 27.73 0.62 3.29
C LEU A 153 29.02 0.15 2.58
N GLN A 154 28.91 -0.75 1.59
CA GLN A 154 30.06 -1.24 0.83
C GLN A 154 30.34 -0.44 -0.45
N LEU A 155 29.33 0.19 -1.08
CA LEU A 155 29.45 0.69 -2.46
C LEU A 155 29.78 2.19 -2.62
N GLY A 156 29.73 3.01 -1.57
CA GLY A 156 30.21 4.41 -1.64
C GLY A 156 29.60 5.25 -2.77
N THR A 157 28.32 5.03 -3.08
CA THR A 157 27.65 5.57 -4.29
C THR A 157 27.22 7.04 -4.13
N SER A 158 27.23 7.78 -5.25
CA SER A 158 26.82 9.18 -5.34
C SER A 158 25.32 9.39 -4.99
N PRO A 159 24.97 10.43 -4.21
CA PRO A 159 23.65 10.63 -3.61
C PRO A 159 22.54 11.05 -4.60
N LYS A 160 21.33 10.48 -4.46
CA LYS A 160 20.08 10.94 -5.14
C LYS A 160 18.97 11.39 -4.17
N HIS A 161 18.94 10.84 -2.95
CA HIS A 161 18.16 11.38 -1.83
C HIS A 161 19.06 12.22 -0.96
N GLU A 162 18.52 13.27 -0.35
CA GLU A 162 19.24 14.05 0.66
C GLU A 162 19.02 13.41 2.05
N ALA A 163 19.90 13.73 2.99
CA ALA A 163 19.67 13.36 4.39
C ALA A 163 18.38 14.02 4.91
N PHE A 164 17.79 13.44 5.94
CA PHE A 164 16.63 13.96 6.65
C PHE A 164 15.33 14.04 5.81
N MET A 165 15.19 13.17 4.83
CA MET A 165 13.97 13.00 4.05
C MET A 165 13.04 11.99 4.71
N LEU A 166 11.74 12.22 4.60
CA LEU A 166 10.71 11.31 5.07
C LEU A 166 10.07 10.57 3.91
N GLY A 167 9.98 9.25 4.04
CA GLY A 167 9.41 8.38 3.04
C GLY A 167 8.51 7.29 3.60
N THR A 168 7.74 6.68 2.72
CA THR A 168 7.00 5.45 2.98
C THR A 168 7.30 4.42 1.89
N SER A 169 7.08 3.14 2.17
CA SER A 169 7.27 2.07 1.19
C SER A 169 6.15 2.10 0.14
N LYS A 170 6.53 2.02 -1.14
CA LYS A 170 5.56 1.93 -2.26
C LYS A 170 4.70 0.66 -2.18
N ILE A 171 5.25 -0.41 -1.62
CA ILE A 171 4.62 -1.73 -1.52
C ILE A 171 3.41 -1.70 -0.57
N ARG A 172 3.30 -0.70 0.31
CA ARG A 172 2.22 -0.63 1.32
C ARG A 172 1.14 0.40 1.03
N LEU A 173 1.10 0.98 -0.18
CA LEU A 173 0.01 1.90 -0.55
C LEU A 173 -1.37 1.21 -0.59
N ASP A 174 -1.42 -0.10 -0.77
CA ASP A 174 -2.64 -0.92 -0.85
C ASP A 174 -2.96 -1.70 0.44
N SER A 175 -1.98 -1.88 1.33
CA SER A 175 -2.13 -2.56 2.62
C SER A 175 -2.59 -1.60 3.74
N LYS A 176 -3.21 -2.11 4.81
CA LYS A 176 -3.70 -1.30 5.96
C LYS A 176 -2.60 -0.61 6.79
N GLY A 177 -1.32 -0.87 6.53
CA GLY A 177 -0.19 -0.33 7.30
C GLY A 177 0.42 0.92 6.68
N PHE A 178 1.21 1.66 7.45
CA PHE A 178 2.03 2.77 6.94
C PHE A 178 3.42 2.69 7.57
N ASP A 179 4.42 2.43 6.73
CA ASP A 179 5.81 2.44 7.14
C ASP A 179 6.33 3.87 7.10
N LEU A 180 7.02 4.28 8.15
CA LEU A 180 7.68 5.58 8.22
C LEU A 180 9.18 5.37 8.11
N PHE A 181 9.80 6.00 7.11
CA PHE A 181 11.24 6.03 6.94
C PHE A 181 11.75 7.45 7.11
N ILE A 182 12.84 7.61 7.85
CA ILE A 182 13.59 8.87 7.98
C ILE A 182 15.01 8.57 7.50
N THR A 183 15.47 9.21 6.43
CA THR A 183 16.85 9.05 5.96
C THR A 183 17.80 9.84 6.84
N THR A 184 18.96 9.26 7.15
CA THR A 184 20.02 9.95 7.93
C THR A 184 21.24 10.26 7.07
N ALA A 185 21.38 9.56 5.95
CA ALA A 185 22.33 9.86 4.90
C ALA A 185 21.62 9.80 3.53
N PRO A 186 22.26 10.30 2.48
CA PRO A 186 21.80 10.07 1.13
C PRO A 186 21.74 8.60 0.74
N ILE A 187 20.64 8.17 0.12
CA ILE A 187 20.42 6.76 -0.28
C ILE A 187 20.01 6.68 -1.76
N PRO A 188 20.93 6.46 -2.71
CA PRO A 188 20.58 6.40 -4.14
C PRO A 188 19.83 5.12 -4.56
N ASP A 189 19.92 4.05 -3.76
CA ASP A 189 19.43 2.71 -4.11
C ASP A 189 17.96 2.47 -3.74
N MET A 190 17.32 3.41 -3.03
CA MET A 190 15.95 3.25 -2.52
C MET A 190 14.88 4.02 -3.29
N ASN A 191 15.26 4.77 -4.35
CA ASN A 191 14.33 5.59 -5.15
C ASN A 191 13.15 4.80 -5.72
N ASP A 192 13.38 3.54 -6.11
CA ASP A 192 12.34 2.72 -6.72
C ASP A 192 11.38 2.12 -5.68
N LYS A 193 11.76 2.09 -4.40
CA LYS A 193 11.00 1.42 -3.32
C LYS A 193 10.37 2.39 -2.32
N LEU A 194 10.92 3.59 -2.16
CA LEU A 194 10.38 4.63 -1.27
C LEU A 194 9.69 5.75 -2.04
N THR A 195 8.59 6.24 -1.50
CA THR A 195 7.99 7.51 -1.90
C THR A 195 8.26 8.55 -0.83
N VAL A 196 9.01 9.59 -1.20
CA VAL A 196 9.28 10.73 -0.32
C VAL A 196 8.04 11.61 -0.23
N PHE A 197 7.63 11.96 0.99
CA PHE A 197 6.45 12.80 1.23
C PHE A 197 6.74 13.98 2.16
N GLY A 198 7.97 14.14 2.63
CA GLY A 198 8.37 15.31 3.41
C GLY A 198 9.87 15.34 3.72
N ARG A 199 10.28 16.36 4.48
CA ARG A 199 11.64 16.51 5.02
C ARG A 199 11.61 17.03 6.45
N VAL A 200 12.64 16.72 7.22
CA VAL A 200 12.88 17.38 8.50
C VAL A 200 13.33 18.82 8.23
N ILE A 201 12.80 19.75 9.02
CA ILE A 201 13.17 21.17 9.00
C ILE A 201 13.66 21.67 10.36
N LYS A 202 13.39 20.94 11.45
CA LYS A 202 13.94 21.15 12.80
C LYS A 202 14.05 19.81 13.52
N GLY A 203 15.09 19.64 14.35
CA GLY A 203 15.34 18.39 15.08
C GLY A 203 16.22 17.39 14.33
N GLU A 204 17.12 17.86 13.46
CA GLU A 204 18.12 17.00 12.80
C GLU A 204 19.07 16.35 13.82
N ASP A 205 19.40 17.08 14.88
CA ASP A 205 20.15 16.61 16.04
C ASP A 205 19.44 15.46 16.77
N VAL A 206 18.10 15.55 16.91
CA VAL A 206 17.28 14.48 17.49
C VAL A 206 17.28 13.24 16.59
N VAL A 207 17.21 13.43 15.27
CA VAL A 207 17.31 12.32 14.30
C VAL A 207 18.66 11.61 14.42
N GLN A 208 19.75 12.37 14.51
CA GLN A 208 21.10 11.82 14.72
C GLN A 208 21.23 11.13 16.08
N GLU A 209 20.62 11.66 17.14
CA GLU A 209 20.62 10.99 18.45
C GLU A 209 19.87 9.64 18.39
N ILE A 210 18.77 9.56 17.65
CA ILE A 210 18.05 8.30 17.41
C ILE A 210 18.92 7.34 16.61
N GLU A 211 19.66 7.83 15.62
CA GLU A 211 20.57 7.02 14.80
C GLU A 211 21.72 6.38 15.60
N GLU A 212 22.25 7.11 16.60
CA GLU A 212 23.39 6.66 17.38
C GLU A 212 23.06 5.66 18.49
N VAL A 213 21.79 5.27 18.64
CA VAL A 213 21.39 4.30 19.66
C VAL A 213 21.99 2.92 19.42
N ASP A 214 22.27 2.20 20.50
CA ASP A 214 22.80 0.85 20.41
C ASP A 214 21.78 -0.10 19.76
N THR A 215 22.20 -0.78 18.70
CA THR A 215 21.38 -1.79 18.01
C THR A 215 21.95 -3.20 18.17
N ASP A 216 21.11 -4.21 17.92
CA ASP A 216 21.53 -5.60 17.76
C ASP A 216 22.06 -5.90 16.35
N GLU A 217 22.37 -7.18 16.07
CA GLU A 217 22.86 -7.66 14.76
C GLU A 217 21.84 -7.49 13.61
N HIS A 218 20.58 -7.25 13.95
CA HIS A 218 19.48 -7.00 13.02
C HIS A 218 19.10 -5.51 12.95
N TYR A 219 19.95 -4.62 13.48
CA TYR A 219 19.74 -3.17 13.52
C TYR A 219 18.52 -2.74 14.35
N ARG A 220 18.07 -3.58 15.30
CA ARG A 220 16.98 -3.22 16.21
C ARG A 220 17.53 -2.49 17.44
N PRO A 221 16.97 -1.33 17.83
CA PRO A 221 17.38 -0.65 19.04
C PRO A 221 17.25 -1.53 20.29
N LYS A 222 18.30 -1.58 21.12
CA LYS A 222 18.30 -2.32 22.40
C LYS A 222 17.44 -1.65 23.45
N SER A 223 17.39 -0.32 23.42
CA SER A 223 16.46 0.50 24.20
C SER A 223 15.24 0.85 23.36
N SER A 224 14.07 0.94 23.98
CA SER A 224 12.85 1.39 23.29
C SER A 224 12.99 2.84 22.83
N VAL A 225 12.89 3.06 21.52
CA VAL A 225 12.90 4.39 20.90
C VAL A 225 11.76 4.44 19.88
N GLY A 226 11.05 5.56 19.81
CA GLY A 226 9.90 5.68 18.92
C GLY A 226 9.14 6.99 19.05
N ILE A 227 8.02 7.06 18.36
CA ILE A 227 7.09 8.18 18.34
C ILE A 227 6.10 8.03 19.50
N ILE A 228 6.05 9.05 20.35
CA ILE A 228 5.07 9.17 21.42
C ILE A 228 3.74 9.63 20.84
N ASN A 229 3.74 10.73 20.07
CA ASN A 229 2.58 11.23 19.34
C ASN A 229 3.00 12.14 18.18
N VAL A 230 2.02 12.54 17.35
CA VAL A 230 2.22 13.45 16.23
C VAL A 230 1.25 14.61 16.33
N ALA A 231 1.74 15.83 16.17
CA ALA A 231 0.94 17.05 16.12
C ALA A 231 0.98 17.65 14.72
N LEU A 232 -0.19 17.96 14.14
CA LEU A 232 -0.30 18.56 12.82
C LEU A 232 -0.37 20.08 12.92
N LYS A 233 0.37 20.79 12.06
CA LYS A 233 0.50 22.26 12.05
C LYS A 233 0.34 22.82 10.64
N ARG A 234 -0.21 24.03 10.55
CA ARG A 234 -0.35 24.76 9.28
C ARG A 234 0.90 25.59 8.96
N GLU A 235 1.49 26.17 10.00
CA GLU A 235 2.68 27.02 9.96
C GLU A 235 3.65 26.58 11.06
N VAL A 236 4.93 26.94 10.91
CA VAL A 236 6.08 26.48 11.73
C VAL A 236 6.34 27.36 12.94
#